data_AF-A0A350UXE5-F1
#
_entry.id   AF-A0A350UXE5-F1
#
_cell.length_a   1.000
_cell.length_b   1.000
_cell.length_c   1.000
_cell.angle_alpha   90.00
_cell.angle_beta   90.00
_cell.angle_gamma   90.00
#
_symmetry.space_group_name_H-M   'P 1'
#
loop_
_entity.id
_entity.type
_entity.pdbx_description
1 polymer ?
#
loop_
_entity_poly.entity_id
_entity_poly.type
_entity_poly.pdbx_seq_one_letter_code
_entity_poly.pdbx_strand_id
1 'polypeptide(L)'
;GSCHDAYYQAWVKSPHGGTFNLLKPGERAEEKKRVDLDPEKDYTTTPSCLRCHTTGYKQRGGFKPAGSKNKKGKDTSSTIDPEEPNKEQVGCEMCHSVAGGAQMRVVMKNTKGDFKKADIEKYGQRWDYSNVCTRCHTHPNTPFQPEVHDKYKFNFEERKKKVHPIAEYWNEDNMDQKLEKAEDRAKEVSQSEKTPLVIEDFKVKKGKLKFKKGTKPYNKKTKSFNYQK
;
A
#
# COMPACT_ATOMS: atom_id res chain seq x y z
N GLY A 1 0.96 -9.53 -10.53
CA GLY A 1 0.66 -10.88 -11.02
C GLY A 1 1.92 -11.72 -11.22
N SER A 2 2.67 -11.46 -12.29
CA SER A 2 3.54 -12.45 -12.97
C SER A 2 4.54 -13.33 -12.19
N CYS A 3 4.87 -13.06 -10.92
CA CYS A 3 5.78 -13.90 -10.13
C CYS A 3 5.15 -14.41 -8.82
N HIS A 4 3.97 -13.89 -8.46
CA HIS A 4 3.23 -14.21 -7.25
C HIS A 4 1.73 -14.17 -7.60
N ASP A 5 1.32 -15.01 -8.54
CA ASP A 5 0.00 -15.02 -9.15
C ASP A 5 -1.08 -15.34 -8.12
N ALA A 6 -0.96 -16.42 -7.34
CA ALA A 6 -1.92 -16.75 -6.29
C ALA A 6 -2.11 -15.59 -5.29
N TYR A 7 -1.04 -14.88 -4.93
CA TYR A 7 -1.10 -13.68 -4.08
C TYR A 7 -1.79 -12.51 -4.77
N TYR A 8 -1.53 -12.33 -6.06
CA TYR A 8 -2.16 -11.29 -6.86
C TYR A 8 -3.66 -11.54 -7.01
N GLN A 9 -4.09 -12.76 -7.31
CA GLN A 9 -5.51 -13.12 -7.42
C GLN A 9 -6.25 -12.91 -6.09
N ALA A 10 -5.66 -13.37 -4.98
CA ALA A 10 -6.20 -13.10 -3.64
C ALA A 10 -6.30 -11.60 -3.34
N TRP A 11 -5.31 -10.81 -3.77
CA TRP A 11 -5.32 -9.36 -3.61
C TRP A 11 -6.42 -8.70 -4.45
N VAL A 12 -6.61 -9.09 -5.72
CA VAL A 12 -7.65 -8.54 -6.61
C VAL A 12 -9.04 -8.71 -5.98
N LYS A 13 -9.29 -9.83 -5.32
CA LYS A 13 -10.57 -10.11 -4.65
C LYS A 13 -10.69 -9.51 -3.24
N SER A 14 -9.60 -8.95 -2.71
CA SER A 14 -9.58 -8.33 -1.39
C SER A 14 -10.16 -6.89 -1.42
N PRO A 15 -10.59 -6.34 -0.27
CA PRO A 15 -10.95 -4.92 -0.18
C PRO A 15 -9.83 -3.96 -0.61
N HIS A 16 -8.55 -4.35 -0.46
CA HIS A 16 -7.41 -3.53 -0.89
C HIS A 16 -7.28 -3.45 -2.42
N GLY A 17 -7.64 -4.53 -3.12
CA GLY A 17 -7.77 -4.59 -4.58
C GLY A 17 -9.05 -3.97 -5.13
N GLY A 18 -9.86 -3.30 -4.29
CA GLY A 18 -11.04 -2.54 -4.70
C GLY A 18 -11.12 -1.12 -4.11
N THR A 19 -10.06 -0.59 -3.49
CA THR A 19 -10.13 0.66 -2.71
C THR A 19 -10.47 1.89 -3.54
N PHE A 20 -10.10 1.90 -4.82
CA PHE A 20 -10.39 3.03 -5.69
C PHE A 20 -11.89 3.18 -5.96
N ASN A 21 -12.58 2.05 -6.13
CA ASN A 21 -14.03 2.04 -6.40
C ASN A 21 -14.80 2.69 -5.25
N LEU A 22 -14.36 2.49 -4.00
CA LEU A 22 -14.97 3.11 -2.82
C LEU A 22 -14.99 4.64 -2.84
N LEU A 23 -14.15 5.27 -3.68
CA LEU A 23 -14.06 6.71 -3.82
C LEU A 23 -15.00 7.28 -4.89
N LYS A 24 -15.63 6.44 -5.71
CA LYS A 24 -16.57 6.87 -6.75
C LYS A 24 -17.90 7.35 -6.13
N PRO A 25 -18.68 8.19 -6.83
CA PRO A 25 -20.06 8.53 -6.45
C PRO A 25 -20.94 7.30 -6.23
N GLY A 26 -21.92 7.39 -5.32
CA GLY A 26 -22.89 6.33 -5.00
C GLY A 26 -22.35 5.15 -4.19
N GLU A 27 -21.04 4.88 -4.25
CA GLU A 27 -20.42 3.75 -3.56
C GLU A 27 -20.42 3.94 -2.04
N ARG A 28 -20.86 2.92 -1.29
CA ARG A 28 -20.94 2.93 0.19
C ARG A 28 -21.62 4.18 0.76
N ALA A 29 -22.78 4.54 0.21
CA ALA A 29 -23.52 5.74 0.60
C ALA A 29 -23.81 5.81 2.12
N GLU A 30 -24.24 4.70 2.72
CA GLU A 30 -24.50 4.59 4.16
C GLU A 30 -23.25 4.88 5.01
N GLU A 31 -22.10 4.28 4.66
CA GLU A 31 -20.85 4.55 5.35
C GLU A 31 -20.38 5.99 5.19
N LYS A 32 -20.50 6.57 3.98
CA LYS A 32 -20.12 7.96 3.73
C LYS A 32 -20.97 8.92 4.56
N LYS A 33 -22.28 8.75 4.59
CA LYS A 33 -23.18 9.55 5.44
C LYS A 33 -22.81 9.48 6.92
N ARG A 34 -22.42 8.30 7.41
CA ARG A 34 -22.03 8.11 8.82
C ARG A 34 -20.82 8.95 9.25
N VAL A 35 -19.99 9.37 8.29
CA VAL A 35 -18.80 10.19 8.53
C VAL A 35 -18.90 11.57 7.87
N ASP A 36 -20.13 12.04 7.65
CA ASP A 36 -20.43 13.34 7.04
C ASP A 36 -19.77 13.57 5.69
N LEU A 37 -19.56 12.48 4.91
CA LEU A 37 -19.14 12.54 3.53
C LEU A 37 -20.37 12.48 2.61
N ASP A 38 -20.30 13.23 1.51
CA ASP A 38 -21.31 13.25 0.46
C ASP A 38 -21.24 11.95 -0.36
N PRO A 39 -22.29 11.11 -0.35
CA PRO A 39 -22.34 9.87 -1.13
C PRO A 39 -22.08 10.05 -2.62
N GLU A 40 -22.56 11.16 -3.19
CA GLU A 40 -22.57 11.43 -4.63
C GLU A 40 -21.32 12.20 -5.08
N LYS A 41 -20.49 12.65 -4.14
CA LYS A 41 -19.23 13.29 -4.46
C LYS A 41 -18.20 12.29 -4.98
N ASP A 42 -17.54 12.69 -6.07
CA ASP A 42 -16.37 11.98 -6.58
C ASP A 42 -15.11 12.31 -5.75
N TYR A 43 -14.62 11.32 -5.00
CA TYR A 43 -13.40 11.42 -4.20
C TYR A 43 -12.15 10.87 -4.91
N THR A 44 -12.25 10.40 -6.16
CA THR A 44 -11.14 9.80 -6.93
C THR A 44 -10.02 10.79 -7.30
N THR A 45 -10.23 12.08 -7.07
CA THR A 45 -9.21 13.13 -7.20
C THR A 45 -8.90 13.83 -5.87
N THR A 46 -9.59 13.46 -4.78
CA THR A 46 -9.47 14.12 -3.48
C THR A 46 -8.15 13.74 -2.78
N PRO A 47 -7.21 14.69 -2.57
CA PRO A 47 -5.86 14.35 -2.11
C PRO A 47 -5.76 13.65 -0.75
N SER A 48 -6.68 13.94 0.18
CA SER A 48 -6.71 13.29 1.50
C SER A 48 -7.11 11.82 1.40
N CYS A 49 -8.05 11.48 0.51
CA CYS A 49 -8.53 10.11 0.29
C CYS A 49 -7.49 9.25 -0.45
N LEU A 50 -6.89 9.82 -1.50
CA LEU A 50 -5.96 9.09 -2.38
C LEU A 50 -4.74 8.53 -1.67
N ARG A 51 -4.33 9.13 -0.55
CA ARG A 51 -3.14 8.68 0.17
C ARG A 51 -3.28 7.27 0.73
N CYS A 52 -4.47 6.90 1.19
CA CYS A 52 -4.74 5.60 1.80
C CYS A 52 -5.47 4.63 0.86
N HIS A 53 -5.98 5.12 -0.28
CA HIS A 53 -6.76 4.33 -1.23
C HIS A 53 -6.01 3.98 -2.52
N THR A 54 -4.78 4.47 -2.70
CA THR A 54 -3.97 4.25 -3.92
C THR A 54 -2.53 3.95 -3.56
N THR A 55 -1.80 3.39 -4.52
CA THR A 55 -0.39 3.03 -4.39
C THR A 55 0.51 4.23 -4.63
N GLY A 56 1.20 4.67 -3.58
CA GLY A 56 2.29 5.63 -3.69
C GLY A 56 1.86 7.04 -4.10
N TYR A 57 0.64 7.49 -3.82
CA TYR A 57 0.21 8.86 -4.12
C TYR A 57 1.20 9.90 -3.56
N LYS A 58 1.65 10.82 -4.43
CA LYS A 58 2.72 11.81 -4.17
C LYS A 58 4.11 11.25 -3.91
N GLN A 59 4.33 9.95 -4.13
CA GLN A 59 5.65 9.31 -4.12
C GLN A 59 6.13 9.10 -5.57
N ARG A 60 7.43 8.85 -5.76
CA ARG A 60 8.01 8.64 -7.09
C ARG A 60 7.45 7.35 -7.68
N GLY A 61 6.91 7.41 -8.88
CA GLY A 61 6.36 6.24 -9.57
C GLY A 61 4.99 5.79 -9.08
N GLY A 62 4.41 6.44 -8.07
CA GLY A 62 3.08 6.10 -7.58
C GLY A 62 1.94 6.75 -8.37
N PHE A 63 0.73 6.53 -7.88
CA PHE A 63 -0.53 6.96 -8.49
C PHE A 63 -0.59 8.46 -8.74
N LYS A 64 -1.21 8.80 -9.87
CA LYS A 64 -1.49 10.16 -10.30
C LYS A 64 -2.96 10.24 -10.72
N PRO A 65 -3.81 11.00 -10.01
CA PRO A 65 -5.24 11.11 -10.31
C PRO A 65 -5.47 11.76 -11.67
N ALA A 66 -6.70 11.67 -12.17
CA ALA A 66 -7.14 12.34 -13.39
C ALA A 66 -6.76 13.83 -13.40
N GLY A 67 -6.37 14.34 -14.58
CA GLY A 67 -5.92 15.73 -14.77
C GLY A 67 -4.49 16.03 -14.30
N SER A 68 -3.69 15.01 -13.97
CA SER A 68 -2.31 15.20 -13.51
C SER A 68 -1.37 15.53 -14.68
N LYS A 69 -0.98 16.80 -14.80
CA LYS A 69 -0.08 17.25 -15.88
C LYS A 69 1.37 17.40 -15.42
N ASN A 70 2.32 17.18 -16.34
CA ASN A 70 3.72 17.56 -16.12
C ASN A 70 3.95 19.06 -16.34
N LYS A 71 5.19 19.54 -16.16
CA LYS A 71 5.55 20.97 -16.36
C LYS A 71 5.27 21.50 -17.77
N LYS A 72 5.23 20.61 -18.77
CA LYS A 72 4.95 20.94 -20.18
C LYS A 72 3.46 20.77 -20.52
N GLY A 73 2.58 20.57 -19.53
CA GLY A 73 1.14 20.40 -19.75
C GLY A 73 0.71 19.02 -20.27
N LYS A 74 1.64 18.09 -20.54
CA LYS A 74 1.30 16.73 -20.98
C LYS A 74 0.61 15.97 -19.85
N ASP A 75 -0.44 15.25 -20.19
CA ASP A 75 -1.11 14.34 -19.26
C ASP A 75 -0.15 13.24 -18.79
N THR A 76 -0.18 13.00 -17.49
CA THR A 76 0.59 11.98 -16.80
C THR A 76 -0.25 11.23 -15.77
N SER A 77 -1.57 11.37 -15.80
CA SER A 77 -2.49 10.57 -15.01
C SER A 77 -2.19 9.08 -15.18
N SER A 78 -2.41 8.31 -14.11
CA SER A 78 -2.27 6.86 -14.18
C SER A 78 -3.47 6.31 -14.93
N THR A 79 -3.22 5.37 -15.85
CA THR A 79 -4.28 4.55 -16.44
C THR A 79 -5.00 3.80 -15.32
N ILE A 80 -6.32 3.79 -15.38
CA ILE A 80 -7.17 2.97 -14.53
C ILE A 80 -7.60 1.80 -15.40
N ASP A 81 -7.14 0.61 -15.04
CA ASP A 81 -7.43 -0.62 -15.76
C ASP A 81 -8.29 -1.52 -14.86
N PRO A 82 -9.55 -1.81 -15.23
CA PRO A 82 -10.42 -2.67 -14.44
C PRO A 82 -10.01 -4.15 -14.49
N GLU A 83 -9.28 -4.58 -15.52
CA GLU A 83 -8.86 -5.96 -15.72
C GLU A 83 -7.48 -6.22 -15.10
N GLU A 84 -6.56 -5.25 -15.21
CA GLU A 84 -5.24 -5.31 -14.58
C GLU A 84 -4.98 -4.16 -13.58
N PRO A 85 -5.66 -4.15 -12.41
CA PRO A 85 -5.49 -3.05 -11.49
C PRO A 85 -4.05 -2.87 -11.01
N ASN A 86 -3.61 -1.61 -10.93
CA ASN A 86 -2.22 -1.26 -10.66
C ASN A 86 -2.09 -0.23 -9.54
N LYS A 87 -2.03 1.06 -9.86
CA LYS A 87 -1.64 2.10 -8.88
C LYS A 87 -2.84 2.74 -8.20
N GLU A 88 -4.00 2.66 -8.81
CA GLU A 88 -5.26 3.21 -8.33
C GLU A 88 -5.77 2.50 -7.08
N GLN A 89 -5.26 1.30 -6.79
CA GLN A 89 -5.63 0.48 -5.63
C GLN A 89 -4.56 0.56 -4.52
N VAL A 90 -4.84 0.01 -3.34
CA VAL A 90 -3.80 -0.28 -2.33
C VAL A 90 -3.07 -1.56 -2.75
N GLY A 91 -1.97 -1.41 -3.49
CA GLY A 91 -1.18 -2.51 -4.04
C GLY A 91 -0.09 -3.02 -3.10
N CYS A 92 0.66 -4.03 -3.56
CA CYS A 92 1.69 -4.74 -2.80
C CYS A 92 2.71 -3.79 -2.15
N GLU A 93 3.15 -2.75 -2.87
CA GLU A 93 4.14 -1.79 -2.41
C GLU A 93 3.66 -0.98 -1.20
N MET A 94 2.35 -0.85 -0.97
CA MET A 94 1.83 -0.10 0.18
C MET A 94 2.12 -0.78 1.51
N CYS A 95 2.30 -2.10 1.50
CA CYS A 95 2.65 -2.90 2.68
C CYS A 95 4.11 -3.34 2.67
N HIS A 96 4.62 -3.79 1.52
CA HIS A 96 5.92 -4.45 1.45
C HIS A 96 7.09 -3.50 1.18
N SER A 97 6.86 -2.27 0.73
CA SER A 97 7.96 -1.40 0.31
C SER A 97 7.85 0.06 0.79
N VAL A 98 9.00 0.67 1.08
CA VAL A 98 9.13 2.11 1.35
C VAL A 98 9.84 2.87 0.23
N ALA A 99 10.46 2.17 -0.72
CA ALA A 99 11.22 2.76 -1.83
C ALA A 99 10.70 2.35 -3.23
N GLY A 100 9.62 1.56 -3.30
CA GLY A 100 9.06 0.99 -4.53
C GLY A 100 9.59 -0.43 -4.81
N GLY A 101 8.84 -1.20 -5.62
CA GLY A 101 9.12 -2.62 -5.85
C GLY A 101 10.18 -2.94 -6.92
N ALA A 102 10.71 -1.97 -7.66
CA ALA A 102 11.52 -2.24 -8.85
C ALA A 102 12.83 -3.01 -8.54
N GLN A 103 13.60 -2.55 -7.54
CA GLN A 103 14.86 -3.22 -7.17
C GLN A 103 14.61 -4.55 -6.46
N MET A 104 13.58 -4.58 -5.62
CA MET A 104 13.10 -5.79 -4.96
C MET A 104 12.75 -6.89 -5.97
N ARG A 105 12.04 -6.54 -7.06
CA ARG A 105 11.72 -7.47 -8.15
C ARG A 105 12.97 -8.06 -8.80
N VAL A 106 14.03 -7.27 -8.98
CA VAL A 106 15.29 -7.75 -9.55
C VAL A 106 15.96 -8.76 -8.61
N VAL A 107 16.04 -8.45 -7.31
CA VAL A 107 16.60 -9.36 -6.31
C VAL A 107 15.79 -10.66 -6.27
N MET A 108 14.47 -10.58 -6.10
CA MET A 108 13.60 -11.76 -6.02
C MET A 108 13.71 -12.65 -7.26
N LYS A 109 13.80 -12.05 -8.47
CA LYS A 109 13.97 -12.81 -9.71
C LYS A 109 15.33 -13.50 -9.77
N ASN A 110 16.40 -12.78 -9.47
CA ASN A 110 17.76 -13.30 -9.61
C ASN A 110 18.11 -14.37 -8.56
N THR A 111 17.53 -14.26 -7.37
CA THR A 111 17.73 -15.24 -6.30
C THR A 111 16.65 -16.31 -6.25
N LYS A 112 15.61 -16.23 -7.10
CA LYS A 112 14.43 -17.11 -7.05
C LYS A 112 13.82 -17.21 -5.66
N GLY A 113 13.79 -16.09 -4.94
CA GLY A 113 13.27 -16.03 -3.57
C GLY A 113 14.26 -16.45 -2.47
N ASP A 114 15.46 -16.90 -2.82
CA ASP A 114 16.53 -17.23 -1.86
C ASP A 114 17.31 -15.99 -1.45
N PHE A 115 16.75 -15.20 -0.53
CA PHE A 115 17.39 -14.00 -0.01
C PHE A 115 17.14 -13.88 1.50
N LYS A 116 18.08 -13.24 2.21
CA LYS A 116 17.91 -12.86 3.61
C LYS A 116 17.11 -11.57 3.73
N LYS A 117 16.37 -11.40 4.83
CA LYS A 117 15.58 -10.17 5.07
C LYS A 117 16.43 -8.90 4.93
N ALA A 118 17.65 -8.91 5.48
CA ALA A 118 18.57 -7.77 5.47
C ALA A 118 19.04 -7.37 4.06
N ASP A 119 19.13 -8.31 3.11
CA ASP A 119 19.61 -8.01 1.76
C ASP A 119 18.58 -7.24 0.95
N ILE A 120 17.30 -7.58 1.16
CA ILE A 120 16.20 -6.93 0.45
C ILE A 120 15.72 -5.65 1.16
N GLU A 121 15.94 -5.51 2.47
CA GLU A 121 15.70 -4.26 3.22
C GLU A 121 16.52 -3.09 2.68
N LYS A 122 17.75 -3.34 2.21
CA LYS A 122 18.59 -2.31 1.55
C LYS A 122 17.92 -1.68 0.33
N TYR A 123 17.01 -2.41 -0.31
CA TYR A 123 16.24 -1.96 -1.46
C TYR A 123 14.84 -1.46 -1.09
N GLY A 124 14.55 -1.37 0.21
CA GLY A 124 13.34 -0.78 0.75
C GLY A 124 12.20 -1.75 0.98
N GLN A 125 12.45 -3.06 0.97
CA GLN A 125 11.52 -4.00 1.62
C GLN A 125 11.38 -3.63 3.09
N ARG A 126 10.17 -3.74 3.62
CA ARG A 126 9.91 -3.61 5.05
C ARG A 126 9.25 -4.87 5.59
N TRP A 127 9.47 -5.17 6.86
CA TRP A 127 8.95 -6.35 7.54
C TRP A 127 8.13 -6.01 8.79
N ASP A 128 8.08 -4.73 9.18
CA ASP A 128 7.29 -4.19 10.28
C ASP A 128 5.80 -4.07 9.92
N TYR A 129 5.18 -5.19 9.58
CA TYR A 129 3.83 -5.22 9.01
C TYR A 129 2.76 -4.63 9.94
N SER A 130 2.87 -4.84 11.25
CA SER A 130 1.94 -4.20 12.20
C SER A 130 2.01 -2.67 12.10
N ASN A 131 3.21 -2.12 12.00
CA ASN A 131 3.45 -0.68 11.87
C ASN A 131 3.02 -0.14 10.49
N VAL A 132 3.24 -0.84 9.38
CA VAL A 132 2.77 -0.32 8.07
C VAL A 132 1.25 -0.24 7.98
N CYS A 133 0.50 -1.11 8.66
CA CYS A 133 -0.96 -1.06 8.64
C CYS A 133 -1.52 0.22 9.29
N THR A 134 -0.86 0.74 10.34
CA THR A 134 -1.28 1.96 11.05
C THR A 134 -1.19 3.22 10.16
N ARG A 135 -0.37 3.17 9.11
CA ARG A 135 -0.26 4.22 8.07
C ARG A 135 -1.60 4.66 7.49
N CYS A 136 -2.59 3.76 7.46
CA CYS A 136 -3.91 4.02 6.91
C CYS A 136 -5.02 3.71 7.92
N HIS A 137 -4.98 2.55 8.57
CA HIS A 137 -6.09 2.06 9.40
C HIS A 137 -6.30 2.82 10.71
N THR A 138 -5.26 3.45 11.24
CA THR A 138 -5.33 4.24 12.48
C THR A 138 -4.81 5.66 12.24
N HIS A 139 -4.76 6.09 10.97
CA HIS A 139 -4.23 7.39 10.62
C HIS A 139 -5.22 8.47 11.08
N PRO A 140 -4.81 9.57 11.76
CA PRO A 140 -5.76 10.57 12.29
C PRO A 140 -6.69 11.17 11.25
N ASN A 141 -6.22 11.29 10.00
CA ASN A 141 -7.02 11.79 8.87
C ASN A 141 -7.96 10.76 8.21
N THR A 142 -8.02 9.49 8.67
CA THR A 142 -9.10 8.60 8.19
C THR A 142 -10.42 9.04 8.84
N PRO A 143 -11.51 9.20 8.08
CA PRO A 143 -12.82 9.52 8.66
C PRO A 143 -13.45 8.31 9.36
N PHE A 144 -13.00 7.10 9.02
CA PHE A 144 -13.52 5.85 9.57
C PHE A 144 -12.74 5.41 10.80
N GLN A 145 -12.99 6.08 11.92
CA GLN A 145 -12.36 5.82 13.22
C GLN A 145 -13.25 4.96 14.14
N PRO A 146 -12.71 4.30 15.17
CA PRO A 146 -13.50 3.50 16.12
C PRO A 146 -14.63 4.28 16.79
N GLU A 147 -14.47 5.58 17.01
CA GLU A 147 -15.48 6.45 17.63
C GLU A 147 -16.74 6.60 16.75
N VAL A 148 -16.61 6.38 15.44
CA VAL A 148 -17.73 6.39 14.50
C VAL A 148 -18.49 5.06 14.54
N HIS A 149 -17.75 3.95 14.64
CA HIS A 149 -18.33 2.61 14.70
C HIS A 149 -17.24 1.56 15.07
N ASP A 150 -17.57 0.63 15.97
CA ASP A 150 -16.64 -0.41 16.45
C ASP A 150 -15.98 -1.25 15.33
N LYS A 151 -16.70 -1.47 14.23
CA LYS A 151 -16.18 -2.16 13.03
C LYS A 151 -14.86 -1.58 12.49
N TYR A 152 -14.56 -0.32 12.79
CA TYR A 152 -13.34 0.38 12.37
C TYR A 152 -12.17 0.20 13.34
N LYS A 153 -12.37 -0.44 14.50
CA LYS A 153 -11.28 -0.85 15.38
C LYS A 153 -10.32 -1.78 14.64
N PHE A 154 -9.06 -1.38 14.60
CA PHE A 154 -8.01 -2.14 13.90
C PHE A 154 -7.36 -3.16 14.84
N ASN A 155 -7.33 -4.42 14.42
CA ASN A 155 -6.59 -5.49 15.07
C ASN A 155 -5.67 -6.15 14.02
N PHE A 156 -4.35 -6.02 14.18
CA PHE A 156 -3.40 -6.53 13.21
C PHE A 156 -3.49 -8.05 13.01
N GLU A 157 -3.58 -8.80 14.12
CA GLU A 157 -3.60 -10.26 14.10
C GLU A 157 -4.83 -10.83 13.39
N GLU A 158 -5.98 -10.17 13.54
CA GLU A 158 -7.20 -10.52 12.82
C GLU A 158 -7.11 -10.12 11.35
N ARG A 159 -6.68 -8.89 11.07
CA ARG A 159 -6.72 -8.31 9.71
C ARG A 159 -5.69 -8.94 8.79
N LYS A 160 -4.49 -9.29 9.28
CA LYS A 160 -3.43 -9.90 8.45
C LYS A 160 -3.87 -11.21 7.81
N LYS A 161 -4.74 -11.98 8.48
CA LYS A 161 -5.30 -13.25 7.97
C LYS A 161 -6.20 -13.04 6.74
N LYS A 162 -6.72 -11.82 6.53
CA LYS A 162 -7.65 -11.49 5.44
C LYS A 162 -6.96 -10.85 4.22
N VAL A 163 -5.65 -10.58 4.28
CA VAL A 163 -4.91 -9.89 3.20
C VAL A 163 -4.42 -10.86 2.12
N HIS A 164 -4.09 -12.11 2.51
CA HIS A 164 -3.54 -13.13 1.60
C HIS A 164 -4.26 -14.50 1.72
N PRO A 165 -5.59 -14.59 1.51
CA PRO A 165 -6.29 -15.87 1.45
C PRO A 165 -5.95 -16.62 0.14
N ILE A 166 -4.71 -17.07 -0.01
CA ILE A 166 -4.16 -17.58 -1.28
C ILE A 166 -4.50 -19.04 -1.59
N ALA A 167 -5.05 -19.78 -0.63
CA ALA A 167 -5.19 -21.24 -0.71
C ALA A 167 -5.99 -21.70 -1.94
N GLU A 168 -7.04 -20.95 -2.30
CA GLU A 168 -7.93 -21.26 -3.44
C GLU A 168 -7.36 -20.84 -4.81
N TYR A 169 -6.26 -20.07 -4.84
CA TYR A 169 -5.69 -19.53 -6.08
C TYR A 169 -4.45 -20.29 -6.58
N TRP A 170 -4.05 -21.35 -5.86
CA TRP A 170 -2.99 -22.25 -6.33
C TRP A 170 -3.56 -23.20 -7.39
N ASN A 171 -2.85 -23.33 -8.51
CA ASN A 171 -3.16 -24.24 -9.61
C ASN A 171 -1.86 -24.71 -10.27
N GLU A 172 -1.96 -25.66 -11.20
CA GLU A 172 -0.79 -26.27 -11.87
C GLU A 172 0.16 -25.24 -12.49
N ASP A 173 -0.35 -24.10 -12.99
CA ASP A 173 0.43 -23.07 -13.67
C ASP A 173 1.24 -22.17 -12.71
N ASN A 174 0.94 -22.16 -11.41
CA ASN A 174 1.58 -21.26 -10.45
C ASN A 174 2.16 -21.96 -9.22
N MET A 175 2.20 -23.29 -9.20
CA MET A 175 2.77 -24.08 -8.10
C MET A 175 4.24 -23.78 -7.81
N ASP A 176 5.01 -23.41 -8.83
CA ASP A 176 6.42 -23.04 -8.75
C ASP A 176 6.66 -21.70 -8.03
N GLN A 177 5.61 -20.92 -7.78
CA GLN A 177 5.67 -19.61 -7.12
C GLN A 177 5.47 -19.70 -5.60
N LYS A 178 5.31 -20.91 -5.06
CA LYS A 178 5.22 -21.15 -3.62
C LYS A 178 6.50 -20.72 -2.91
N LEU A 179 6.36 -20.08 -1.76
CA LEU A 179 7.48 -19.54 -1.01
C LEU A 179 8.17 -20.63 -0.17
N GLU A 180 9.09 -21.38 -0.77
CA GLU A 180 9.81 -22.49 -0.11
C GLU A 180 10.60 -22.05 1.14
N LYS A 181 11.16 -20.84 1.13
CA LYS A 181 11.94 -20.26 2.25
C LYS A 181 11.13 -19.41 3.22
N ALA A 182 9.80 -19.55 3.24
CA ALA A 182 8.96 -18.74 4.13
C ALA A 182 9.24 -19.01 5.63
N GLU A 183 9.35 -20.27 6.03
CA GLU A 183 9.59 -20.66 7.41
C GLU A 183 10.99 -20.27 7.89
N ASP A 184 12.00 -20.46 7.05
CA ASP A 184 13.37 -20.04 7.37
C ASP A 184 13.47 -18.53 7.52
N ARG A 185 12.84 -17.76 6.61
CA ARG A 185 12.77 -16.30 6.74
C ARG A 185 11.99 -15.86 7.99
N ALA A 186 11.01 -16.64 8.46
CA ALA A 186 10.27 -16.31 9.68
C ALA A 186 11.15 -16.35 10.93
N LYS A 187 12.26 -17.13 10.91
CA LYS A 187 13.25 -17.20 12.00
C LYS A 187 14.21 -16.00 12.00
N GLU A 188 14.33 -15.29 10.88
CA GLU A 188 15.15 -14.09 10.79
C GLU A 188 14.40 -12.88 11.35
N VAL A 189 15.10 -12.02 12.10
CA VAL A 189 14.58 -10.74 12.56
C VAL A 189 15.27 -9.61 11.79
N SER A 190 14.48 -8.90 10.98
CA SER A 190 14.94 -7.78 10.17
C SER A 190 15.22 -6.51 10.99
N GLN A 191 15.85 -5.51 10.38
CA GLN A 191 16.04 -4.22 11.05
C GLN A 191 14.71 -3.52 11.30
N SER A 192 13.80 -3.50 10.33
CA SER A 192 12.47 -2.89 10.50
C SER A 192 11.62 -3.62 11.54
N GLU A 193 11.75 -4.94 11.70
CA GLU A 193 11.09 -5.66 12.80
C GLU A 193 11.65 -5.28 14.18
N LYS A 194 12.97 -5.09 14.31
CA LYS A 194 13.59 -4.64 15.57
C LYS A 194 13.25 -3.20 15.91
N THR A 195 13.31 -2.32 14.91
CA THR A 195 13.04 -0.90 15.05
C THR A 195 12.16 -0.49 13.88
N PRO A 196 10.85 -0.31 14.08
CA PRO A 196 9.92 0.01 13.00
C PRO A 196 10.32 1.27 12.24
N LEU A 197 9.93 1.35 10.97
CA LEU A 197 10.14 2.55 10.16
C LEU A 197 9.21 3.68 10.62
N VAL A 198 9.63 4.93 10.45
CA VAL A 198 8.70 6.05 10.67
C VAL A 198 7.55 6.00 9.66
N ILE A 199 6.34 6.34 10.10
CA ILE A 199 5.17 6.43 9.23
C ILE A 199 5.03 7.87 8.73
N GLU A 200 4.84 8.02 7.41
CA GLU A 200 4.79 9.34 6.81
C GLU A 200 3.47 10.08 7.06
N ASP A 201 3.58 11.15 7.83
CA ASP A 201 2.50 12.10 8.07
C ASP A 201 2.37 13.12 6.92
N PHE A 202 1.16 13.60 6.68
CA PHE A 202 0.82 14.51 5.60
C PHE A 202 -0.29 15.49 5.97
N LYS A 203 -0.34 16.59 5.22
CA LYS A 203 -1.45 17.56 5.25
C LYS A 203 -1.84 17.97 3.83
N VAL A 204 -3.10 18.36 3.66
CA VAL A 204 -3.56 18.99 2.42
C VAL A 204 -3.37 20.50 2.56
N LYS A 205 -2.62 21.11 1.63
CA LYS A 205 -2.42 22.57 1.56
C LYS A 205 -2.72 23.04 0.15
N LYS A 206 -3.68 23.98 0.00
CA LYS A 206 -4.13 24.50 -1.31
C LYS A 206 -4.51 23.37 -2.28
N GLY A 207 -5.37 22.45 -1.83
CA GLY A 207 -5.84 21.31 -2.64
C GLY A 207 -4.75 20.30 -3.03
N LYS A 208 -3.59 20.28 -2.36
CA LYS A 208 -2.49 19.36 -2.67
C LYS A 208 -1.97 18.69 -1.41
N LEU A 209 -1.79 17.37 -1.45
CA LEU A 209 -1.13 16.64 -0.37
C LEU A 209 0.36 16.99 -0.30
N LYS A 210 0.82 17.28 0.92
CA LYS A 210 2.21 17.58 1.28
C LYS A 210 2.62 16.74 2.48
N PHE A 211 3.67 15.94 2.32
CA PHE A 211 4.29 15.23 3.43
C PHE A 211 4.92 16.22 4.42
N LYS A 212 4.78 15.94 5.71
CA LYS A 212 5.51 16.68 6.75
C LYS A 212 7.01 16.41 6.60
N LYS A 213 7.84 17.40 6.94
CA LYS A 213 9.31 17.27 6.82
C LYS A 213 9.79 16.27 7.87
N GLY A 214 10.69 15.36 7.47
CA GLY A 214 11.29 14.39 8.40
C GLY A 214 10.43 13.15 8.70
N THR A 215 9.20 13.07 8.19
CA THR A 215 8.30 11.93 8.50
C THR A 215 8.39 10.79 7.49
N LYS A 216 9.12 10.97 6.38
CA LYS A 216 9.20 9.91 5.35
C LYS A 216 10.07 8.75 5.82
N PRO A 217 9.64 7.48 5.63
CA PRO A 217 10.45 6.31 5.98
C PRO A 217 11.73 6.19 5.14
N TYR A 218 11.73 6.72 3.92
CA TYR A 218 12.90 6.69 3.03
C TYR A 218 13.37 8.10 2.68
N ASN A 219 14.64 8.38 2.97
CA ASN A 219 15.32 9.60 2.57
C ASN A 219 16.09 9.38 1.27
N LYS A 220 15.51 9.88 0.17
CA LYS A 220 16.11 9.78 -1.17
C LYS A 220 17.48 10.48 -1.29
N LYS A 221 17.73 11.56 -0.54
CA LYS A 221 18.98 12.33 -0.69
C LYS A 221 20.17 11.55 -0.17
N THR A 222 20.01 10.95 1.01
CA THR A 222 21.04 10.14 1.68
C THR A 222 20.93 8.66 1.32
N LYS A 223 19.88 8.26 0.59
CA LYS A 223 19.52 6.85 0.30
C LYS A 223 19.45 6.00 1.57
N SER A 224 18.89 6.56 2.64
CA SER A 224 18.80 5.93 3.97
C SER A 224 17.35 5.75 4.42
N PHE A 225 17.14 4.79 5.32
CA PHE A 225 15.86 4.53 5.96
C PHE A 225 15.80 5.22 7.32
N ASN A 226 14.64 5.79 7.64
CA ASN A 226 14.38 6.47 8.90
C ASN A 226 13.57 5.54 9.79
N TYR A 227 14.19 5.09 10.87
CA TYR A 227 13.56 4.25 11.88
C TYR A 227 13.00 5.10 13.02
N GLN A 228 12.02 4.57 13.75
CA GLN A 228 11.50 5.16 14.97
C GLN A 228 12.64 5.25 16.01
N LYS A 229 12.59 6.28 16.84
CA LYS A 229 13.55 6.51 17.92
C LYS A 229 13.12 5.77 19.18
#